data_AF-A0ABD0KM85-F1
#
_entry.id   AF-A0ABD0KM85-F1
#
_cell.length_a   1.000
_cell.length_b   1.000
_cell.length_c   1.000
_cell.angle_alpha   90.00
_cell.angle_beta   90.00
_cell.angle_gamma   90.00
#
_symmetry.space_group_name_H-M   'P 1'
#
loop_
_entity.id
_entity.type
_entity.pdbx_description
1 polymer ?
#
loop_
_entity_poly.entity_id
_entity_poly.type
_entity_poly.pdbx_seq_one_letter_code
_entity_poly.pdbx_strand_id
1 'polypeptide(L)'
;MVKGMIQRGVNALCQSPNHRVLRQRLLVTGFFLLTLLVIMARLDAEADLRLEANTLVLPGGFPALHVNNVSAKLLSSLQQHSLTRTTAPLVVRDLKMAKLANAQKRKWAKSHFVPPLWRGEKRPSCARLISGDVMEQARAKDFMERHKRLEKTPLEYVREARNCSRFIEERGYIMAATPEERSFPIAYSIMMYTGVEQTERLLRAIYRPHNYHCIHVDLKSGEEIMAAMRAIAGCLPNVFIASRLNKVYWATYSSLEALLFCMDDLWKASGTWKYYINLTGQEFPLKTNLQIVRILQALNGSNIVDASTDP
;
A
#
# COMPACT_ATOMS: atom_id res chain seq x y z
N MET A 1 -8.44 -28.13 58.24
CA MET A 1 -8.17 -26.81 58.85
C MET A 1 -9.12 -25.70 58.37
N VAL A 2 -9.33 -25.50 57.07
CA VAL A 2 -10.12 -24.39 56.51
C VAL A 2 -11.61 -24.37 56.94
N LYS A 3 -12.31 -25.52 56.92
CA LYS A 3 -13.72 -25.62 57.39
C LYS A 3 -13.92 -25.15 58.83
N GLY A 4 -12.96 -25.41 59.72
CA GLY A 4 -13.03 -25.03 61.14
C GLY A 4 -12.70 -23.55 61.41
N MET A 5 -12.05 -22.86 60.47
CA MET A 5 -11.81 -21.41 60.53
C MET A 5 -13.03 -20.63 60.03
N ILE A 6 -13.69 -21.12 58.97
CA ILE A 6 -14.92 -20.52 58.43
C ILE A 6 -16.05 -20.59 59.46
N GLN A 7 -16.26 -21.73 60.13
CA GLN A 7 -17.31 -21.88 61.13
C GLN A 7 -17.13 -20.93 62.34
N ARG A 8 -15.87 -20.70 62.75
CA ARG A 8 -15.54 -19.75 63.83
C ARG A 8 -15.75 -18.29 63.41
N GLY A 9 -15.42 -17.94 62.17
CA GLY A 9 -15.67 -16.61 61.62
C GLY A 9 -17.17 -16.28 61.50
N VAL A 10 -17.98 -17.24 61.04
CA VAL A 10 -19.45 -17.07 60.91
C VAL A 10 -20.11 -16.90 62.28
N ASN A 11 -19.70 -17.67 63.29
CA ASN A 11 -20.25 -17.55 64.64
C ASN A 11 -19.88 -16.21 65.31
N ALA A 12 -18.66 -15.69 65.07
CA ALA A 12 -18.23 -14.38 65.58
C ALA A 12 -18.96 -13.21 64.90
N LEU A 13 -19.27 -13.34 63.60
CA LEU A 13 -20.13 -12.42 62.88
C LEU A 13 -21.53 -12.37 63.50
N CYS A 14 -22.14 -13.54 63.76
CA CYS A 14 -23.46 -13.77 64.38
C CYS A 14 -23.69 -13.09 65.74
N GLN A 15 -22.62 -12.85 66.51
CA GLN A 15 -22.70 -12.29 67.87
C GLN A 15 -22.38 -10.78 67.93
N SER A 16 -22.06 -10.14 66.79
CA SER A 16 -21.75 -8.70 66.77
C SER A 16 -23.02 -7.85 66.91
N PRO A 17 -23.05 -6.82 67.78
CA PRO A 17 -24.21 -5.92 67.93
C PRO A 17 -24.56 -5.15 66.64
N ASN A 18 -23.63 -5.08 65.68
CA ASN A 18 -23.82 -4.46 64.36
C ASN A 18 -24.02 -5.48 63.23
N HIS A 19 -24.48 -6.70 63.54
CA HIS A 19 -24.60 -7.79 62.58
C HIS A 19 -25.35 -7.42 61.30
N ARG A 20 -26.44 -6.64 61.40
CA ARG A 20 -27.24 -6.26 60.23
C ARG A 20 -26.42 -5.43 59.23
N VAL A 21 -25.61 -4.49 59.71
CA VAL A 21 -24.74 -3.64 58.89
C VAL A 21 -23.57 -4.44 58.30
N LEU A 22 -22.97 -5.34 59.09
CA LEU A 22 -21.88 -6.21 58.61
C LEU A 22 -22.38 -7.20 57.54
N ARG A 23 -23.60 -7.74 57.71
CA ARG A 23 -24.24 -8.64 56.73
C ARG A 23 -24.57 -7.91 55.44
N GLN A 24 -25.03 -6.66 55.52
CA GLN A 24 -25.29 -5.81 54.36
C GLN A 24 -24.00 -5.45 53.62
N ARG A 25 -22.92 -5.12 54.35
CA ARG A 25 -21.60 -4.87 53.75
C ARG A 25 -21.00 -6.12 53.10
N LEU A 26 -21.12 -7.30 53.73
CA LEU A 26 -20.67 -8.59 53.17
C LEU A 26 -21.49 -9.02 51.95
N LEU A 27 -22.79 -8.77 51.95
CA LEU A 27 -23.65 -9.02 50.79
C LEU A 27 -23.30 -8.07 49.64
N VAL A 28 -23.07 -6.79 49.92
CA VAL A 28 -22.68 -5.80 48.90
C VAL A 28 -21.28 -6.08 48.36
N THR A 29 -20.29 -6.38 49.21
CA THR A 29 -18.94 -6.74 48.75
C THR A 29 -18.90 -8.09 48.06
N GLY A 30 -19.67 -9.07 48.52
CA GLY A 30 -19.84 -10.36 47.87
C GLY A 30 -20.49 -10.24 46.49
N PHE A 31 -21.51 -9.40 46.35
CA PHE A 31 -22.14 -9.12 45.06
C PHE A 31 -21.18 -8.38 44.12
N PHE A 32 -20.38 -7.44 44.65
CA PHE A 32 -19.35 -6.73 43.89
C PHE A 32 -18.23 -7.65 43.41
N LEU A 33 -17.77 -8.59 44.25
CA LEU A 33 -16.76 -9.59 43.87
C LEU A 33 -17.32 -10.59 42.86
N LEU A 34 -18.59 -10.98 42.99
CA LEU A 34 -19.25 -11.88 42.05
C LEU A 34 -19.48 -11.19 40.70
N THR A 35 -19.90 -9.91 40.68
CA THR A 35 -19.98 -9.14 39.44
C THR A 35 -18.60 -8.89 38.84
N LEU A 36 -17.57 -8.61 39.65
CA LEU A 36 -16.20 -8.50 39.16
C LEU A 36 -15.71 -9.83 38.57
N LEU A 37 -15.98 -10.97 39.21
CA LEU A 37 -15.65 -12.30 38.70
C LEU A 37 -16.44 -12.64 37.42
N VAL A 38 -17.70 -12.23 37.31
CA VAL A 38 -18.49 -12.41 36.08
C VAL A 38 -18.02 -11.48 34.97
N ILE A 39 -17.59 -10.26 35.29
CA ILE A 39 -16.98 -9.32 34.34
C ILE A 39 -15.62 -9.85 33.90
N MET A 40 -14.76 -10.30 34.82
CA MET A 40 -13.46 -10.90 34.50
C MET A 40 -13.63 -12.20 33.72
N ALA A 41 -14.61 -13.06 34.07
CA ALA A 41 -14.93 -14.26 33.30
C ALA A 41 -15.56 -13.95 31.94
N ARG A 42 -16.29 -12.82 31.79
CA ARG A 42 -16.76 -12.34 30.49
C ARG A 42 -15.64 -11.71 29.66
N LEU A 43 -14.72 -10.99 30.28
CA LEU A 43 -13.52 -10.44 29.63
C LEU A 43 -12.56 -11.56 29.23
N ASP A 44 -12.41 -12.60 30.06
CA ASP A 44 -11.68 -13.81 29.72
C ASP A 44 -12.42 -14.60 28.64
N ALA A 45 -13.75 -14.70 28.65
CA ALA A 45 -14.52 -15.35 27.57
C ALA A 45 -14.56 -14.54 26.26
N GLU A 46 -14.43 -13.20 26.31
CA GLU A 46 -14.21 -12.34 25.15
C GLU A 46 -12.74 -12.37 24.68
N ALA A 47 -11.78 -12.65 25.56
CA ALA A 47 -10.37 -12.87 25.21
C ALA A 47 -10.08 -14.29 24.70
N ASP A 48 -10.84 -15.30 25.15
CA ASP A 48 -10.77 -16.70 24.71
C ASP A 48 -11.69 -17.03 23.52
N LEU A 49 -12.30 -16.00 22.92
CA LEU A 49 -12.77 -16.08 21.54
C LEU A 49 -11.54 -16.14 20.64
N ARG A 50 -10.96 -17.35 20.61
CA ARG A 50 -9.90 -17.81 19.73
C ARG A 50 -10.05 -17.14 18.37
N LEU A 51 -9.23 -16.11 18.15
CA LEU A 51 -8.73 -15.78 16.83
C LEU A 51 -7.98 -17.02 16.32
N GLU A 52 -8.72 -18.00 15.80
CA GLU A 52 -8.22 -18.75 14.65
C GLU A 52 -8.24 -17.80 13.45
N ALA A 53 -7.39 -16.78 13.53
CA ALA A 53 -7.01 -15.97 12.39
C ALA A 53 -6.26 -16.91 11.45
N ASN A 54 -6.92 -17.27 10.35
CA ASN A 54 -6.27 -17.90 9.23
C ASN A 54 -5.27 -16.90 8.64
N THR A 55 -4.07 -16.85 9.21
CA THR A 55 -2.99 -15.94 8.84
C THR A 55 -2.46 -16.32 7.47
N LEU A 56 -2.91 -15.61 6.43
CA LEU A 56 -2.36 -15.76 5.09
C LEU A 56 -1.11 -14.89 4.96
N VAL A 57 0.06 -15.49 5.18
CA VAL A 57 1.33 -14.83 4.87
C VAL A 57 1.53 -14.90 3.35
N LEU A 58 1.37 -13.76 2.67
CA LEU A 58 1.79 -13.65 1.27
C LEU A 58 3.33 -13.64 1.24
N PRO A 59 3.99 -14.52 0.46
CA PRO A 59 5.44 -14.50 0.36
C PRO A 59 5.91 -13.14 -0.19
N GLY A 60 6.74 -12.44 0.59
CA GLY A 60 7.27 -11.13 0.22
C GLY A 60 7.30 -10.04 1.30
N GLY A 61 7.10 -10.38 2.59
CA GLY A 61 7.25 -9.40 3.68
C GLY A 61 6.12 -8.37 3.79
N PHE A 62 4.91 -8.71 3.36
CA PHE A 62 3.72 -7.92 3.65
C PHE A 62 3.18 -8.25 5.06
N PRO A 63 2.62 -7.28 5.80
CA PRO A 63 1.98 -7.54 7.09
C PRO A 63 0.80 -8.52 6.94
N ALA A 64 0.54 -9.28 8.00
CA ALA A 64 -0.54 -10.26 8.05
C ALA A 64 -1.89 -9.59 7.77
N LEU A 65 -2.59 -10.04 6.74
CA LEU A 65 -3.95 -9.60 6.46
C LEU A 65 -4.90 -10.28 7.44
N HIS A 66 -5.59 -9.51 8.28
CA HIS A 66 -6.73 -10.03 9.05
C HIS A 66 -7.93 -10.14 8.12
N VAL A 67 -8.13 -11.32 7.52
CA VAL A 67 -9.20 -11.56 6.57
C VAL A 67 -10.36 -12.26 7.27
N ASN A 68 -11.59 -11.75 7.10
CA ASN A 68 -12.78 -12.45 7.59
C ASN A 68 -12.95 -13.83 6.91
N ASN A 69 -13.70 -14.75 7.53
CA ASN A 69 -13.82 -16.14 7.07
C ASN A 69 -14.36 -16.30 5.63
N VAL A 70 -15.11 -15.31 5.12
CA VAL A 70 -15.63 -15.32 3.74
C VAL A 70 -14.53 -15.00 2.74
N SER A 71 -13.75 -13.94 3.00
CA SER A 71 -12.61 -13.55 2.17
C SER A 71 -11.42 -14.49 2.32
N ALA A 72 -11.25 -15.17 3.46
CA ALA A 72 -10.25 -16.24 3.64
C ALA A 72 -10.54 -17.47 2.75
N LYS A 73 -11.83 -17.81 2.56
CA LYS A 73 -12.27 -18.83 1.59
C LYS A 73 -12.00 -18.40 0.15
N LEU A 74 -12.19 -17.12 -0.17
CA LEU A 74 -11.89 -16.56 -1.48
C LEU A 74 -10.38 -16.54 -1.77
N LEU A 75 -9.55 -16.16 -0.79
CA LEU A 75 -8.09 -16.14 -0.90
C LEU A 75 -7.47 -17.55 -0.95
N SER A 76 -7.98 -18.50 -0.15
CA SER A 76 -7.57 -19.90 -0.27
C SER A 76 -7.97 -20.51 -1.61
N SER A 77 -9.10 -20.09 -2.21
CA SER A 77 -9.45 -20.47 -3.59
C SER A 77 -8.49 -19.86 -4.64
N LEU A 78 -8.00 -18.63 -4.42
CA LEU A 78 -6.96 -18.01 -5.27
C LEU A 78 -5.60 -18.71 -5.12
N GLN A 79 -5.29 -19.23 -3.94
CA GLN A 79 -4.07 -19.99 -3.65
C GLN A 79 -4.13 -21.43 -4.19
N GLN A 80 -5.29 -22.08 -4.14
CA GLN A 80 -5.51 -23.42 -4.73
C GLN A 80 -5.56 -23.37 -6.26
N HIS A 81 -6.07 -22.30 -6.87
CA HIS A 81 -5.95 -22.09 -8.33
C HIS A 81 -4.51 -21.83 -8.81
N SER A 82 -3.56 -21.60 -7.91
CA SER A 82 -2.13 -21.58 -8.24
C SER A 82 -1.50 -22.99 -8.31
N LEU A 83 -2.18 -24.04 -7.82
CA LEU A 83 -1.60 -25.39 -7.68
C LEU A 83 -2.44 -26.52 -8.27
N THR A 84 -3.68 -26.27 -8.72
CA THR A 84 -4.43 -27.24 -9.51
C THR A 84 -4.30 -26.98 -10.99
N ARG A 85 -3.78 -28.00 -11.69
CA ARG A 85 -3.56 -28.13 -13.13
C ARG A 85 -4.89 -28.02 -13.92
N THR A 86 -5.45 -26.82 -14.05
CA THR A 86 -6.53 -26.51 -14.99
C THR A 86 -5.95 -25.91 -16.26
N THR A 87 -6.15 -26.61 -17.37
CA THR A 87 -5.56 -26.42 -18.70
C THR A 87 -6.13 -25.24 -19.50
N ALA A 88 -6.44 -24.12 -18.85
CA ALA A 88 -6.74 -22.86 -19.52
C ALA A 88 -5.90 -21.75 -18.85
N PRO A 89 -4.85 -21.22 -19.49
CA PRO A 89 -3.90 -20.37 -18.79
C PRO A 89 -4.51 -18.99 -18.49
N LEU A 90 -4.46 -18.59 -17.21
CA LEU A 90 -4.48 -17.18 -16.78
C LEU A 90 -3.44 -16.32 -17.54
N VAL A 91 -2.45 -16.96 -18.18
CA VAL A 91 -1.40 -16.38 -19.04
C VAL A 91 -1.95 -15.74 -20.33
N VAL A 92 -3.12 -16.15 -20.83
CA VAL A 92 -3.60 -15.70 -22.16
C VAL A 92 -4.01 -14.22 -22.18
N ARG A 93 -4.43 -13.63 -21.05
CA ARG A 93 -4.82 -12.20 -20.97
C ARG A 93 -3.64 -11.24 -20.81
N ASP A 94 -2.55 -11.68 -20.17
CA ASP A 94 -1.33 -10.87 -20.00
C ASP A 94 -0.53 -10.70 -21.31
N LEU A 95 -0.71 -11.59 -22.29
CA LEU A 95 -0.03 -11.46 -23.60
C LEU A 95 -0.39 -10.16 -24.32
N LYS A 96 -1.59 -9.60 -24.13
CA LYS A 96 -2.00 -8.34 -24.78
C LYS A 96 -1.25 -7.15 -24.18
N MET A 97 -1.08 -7.13 -22.86
CA MET A 97 -0.29 -6.12 -22.15
C MET A 97 1.21 -6.32 -22.39
N ALA A 98 1.69 -7.55 -22.49
CA ALA A 98 3.09 -7.85 -22.84
C ALA A 98 3.42 -7.44 -24.28
N LYS A 99 2.49 -7.63 -25.24
CA LYS A 99 2.65 -7.15 -26.62
C LYS A 99 2.62 -5.62 -26.70
N LEU A 100 1.71 -4.96 -25.96
CA LEU A 100 1.69 -3.49 -25.83
C LEU A 100 3.00 -2.98 -25.23
N ALA A 101 3.47 -3.56 -24.12
CA ALA A 101 4.73 -3.22 -23.49
C ALA A 101 5.94 -3.43 -24.42
N ASN A 102 5.95 -4.51 -25.21
CA ASN A 102 7.02 -4.78 -26.20
C ASN A 102 6.98 -3.82 -27.40
N ALA A 103 5.80 -3.40 -27.86
CA ALA A 103 5.66 -2.37 -28.89
C ALA A 103 6.15 -1.01 -28.36
N GLN A 104 5.84 -0.68 -27.10
CA GLN A 104 6.33 0.51 -26.39
C GLN A 104 7.87 0.51 -26.27
N LYS A 105 8.47 -0.65 -25.99
CA LYS A 105 9.92 -0.81 -25.75
C LYS A 105 10.79 -0.37 -26.94
N ARG A 106 10.29 -0.52 -28.18
CA ARG A 106 11.02 -0.11 -29.40
C ARG A 106 11.09 1.42 -29.58
N LYS A 107 10.12 2.17 -29.03
CA LYS A 107 10.10 3.64 -29.08
C LYS A 107 11.00 4.25 -27.98
N TRP A 108 11.07 3.61 -26.81
CA TRP A 108 11.87 4.06 -25.66
C TRP A 108 13.39 4.12 -25.92
N ALA A 109 13.90 3.30 -26.83
CA ALA A 109 15.34 3.19 -27.12
C ALA A 109 15.95 4.43 -27.81
N LYS A 110 15.14 5.43 -28.22
CA LYS A 110 15.61 6.70 -28.80
C LYS A 110 15.86 7.81 -27.77
N SER A 111 15.67 7.52 -26.47
CA SER A 111 15.99 8.46 -25.39
C SER A 111 17.51 8.64 -25.26
N HIS A 112 17.97 9.89 -25.22
CA HIS A 112 19.38 10.27 -25.10
C HIS A 112 20.00 9.95 -23.71
N PHE A 113 19.20 9.46 -22.76
CA PHE A 113 19.61 9.14 -21.38
C PHE A 113 19.95 7.66 -21.18
N VAL A 114 20.59 7.07 -22.18
CA VAL A 114 21.16 5.73 -22.07
C VAL A 114 22.68 5.87 -22.02
N PRO A 115 23.35 5.27 -21.02
CA PRO A 115 24.81 5.21 -21.04
C PRO A 115 25.33 4.57 -22.34
N PRO A 116 26.32 5.17 -23.01
CA PRO A 116 26.93 4.57 -24.18
C PRO A 116 27.55 3.22 -23.81
N LEU A 117 27.43 2.24 -24.70
CA LEU A 117 27.98 0.90 -24.50
C LEU A 117 29.33 0.77 -25.20
N TRP A 118 30.25 0.01 -24.62
CA TRP A 118 31.49 -0.38 -25.29
C TRP A 118 31.21 -1.37 -26.43
N ARG A 119 32.12 -1.48 -27.39
CA ARG A 119 31.97 -2.39 -28.55
C ARG A 119 31.82 -3.84 -28.06
N GLY A 120 30.69 -4.46 -28.38
CA GLY A 120 30.39 -5.86 -28.00
C GLY A 120 29.79 -6.02 -26.60
N GLU A 121 29.69 -4.96 -25.80
CA GLU A 121 29.06 -5.02 -24.50
C GLU A 121 27.53 -5.09 -24.60
N LYS A 122 26.92 -5.89 -23.72
CA LYS A 122 25.47 -6.06 -23.64
C LYS A 122 24.95 -5.56 -22.29
N ARG A 123 23.79 -4.90 -22.30
CA ARG A 123 23.12 -4.49 -21.05
C ARG A 123 22.75 -5.70 -20.17
N PRO A 124 22.61 -5.50 -18.85
CA PRO A 124 22.02 -6.48 -17.94
C PRO A 124 20.68 -7.05 -18.44
N SER A 125 20.50 -8.36 -18.31
CA SER A 125 19.30 -9.10 -18.71
C SER A 125 18.27 -9.05 -17.60
N CYS A 126 17.20 -8.26 -17.79
CA CYS A 126 16.12 -8.18 -16.81
C CYS A 126 15.49 -9.55 -16.51
N ALA A 127 15.36 -10.44 -17.50
CA ALA A 127 14.75 -11.76 -17.29
C ALA A 127 15.56 -12.61 -16.30
N ARG A 128 16.89 -12.62 -16.45
CA ARG A 128 17.80 -13.33 -15.55
C ARG A 128 17.86 -12.69 -14.16
N LEU A 129 17.83 -11.36 -14.09
CA LEU A 129 17.76 -10.64 -12.81
C LEU A 129 16.48 -10.98 -12.05
N ILE A 130 15.33 -10.97 -12.72
CA ILE A 130 14.02 -11.30 -12.13
C ILE A 130 13.98 -12.76 -11.68
N SER A 131 14.64 -13.68 -12.40
CA SER A 131 14.74 -15.09 -11.99
C SER A 131 15.75 -15.34 -10.87
N GLY A 132 16.39 -14.30 -10.32
CA GLY A 132 17.34 -14.45 -9.20
C GLY A 132 18.72 -14.96 -9.61
N ASP A 133 19.13 -14.80 -10.87
CA ASP A 133 20.44 -15.24 -11.34
C ASP A 133 21.57 -14.42 -10.69
N VAL A 134 22.30 -15.04 -9.76
CA VAL A 134 23.37 -14.41 -8.97
C VAL A 134 24.51 -13.89 -9.85
N MET A 135 24.85 -14.61 -10.92
CA MET A 135 25.90 -14.17 -11.85
C MET A 135 25.46 -12.92 -12.63
N GLU A 136 24.20 -12.88 -13.04
CA GLU A 136 23.64 -11.70 -13.69
C GLU A 136 23.53 -10.51 -12.73
N GLN A 137 23.21 -10.74 -11.45
CA GLN A 137 23.18 -9.69 -10.44
C GLN A 137 24.58 -9.07 -10.23
N ALA A 138 25.61 -9.90 -10.11
CA ALA A 138 26.99 -9.44 -10.02
C ALA A 138 27.39 -8.63 -11.27
N ARG A 139 27.06 -9.14 -12.47
CA ARG A 139 27.29 -8.45 -13.74
C ARG A 139 26.56 -7.11 -13.82
N ALA A 140 25.32 -7.04 -13.33
CA ALA A 140 24.55 -5.81 -13.30
C ALA A 140 25.15 -4.77 -12.35
N LYS A 141 25.67 -5.20 -11.20
CA LYS A 141 26.38 -4.33 -10.25
C LYS A 141 27.63 -3.72 -10.91
N ASP A 142 28.49 -4.56 -11.48
CA ASP A 142 29.68 -4.10 -12.22
C ASP A 142 29.31 -3.17 -13.39
N PHE A 143 28.25 -3.49 -14.13
CA PHE A 143 27.76 -2.64 -15.20
C PHE A 143 27.38 -1.23 -14.70
N MET A 144 26.71 -1.13 -13.55
CA MET A 144 26.32 0.15 -12.94
C MET A 144 27.53 0.95 -12.41
N GLU A 145 28.57 0.27 -11.93
CA GLU A 145 29.82 0.91 -11.50
C GLU A 145 30.58 1.50 -12.70
N ARG A 146 30.60 0.79 -13.83
CA ARG A 146 31.29 1.24 -15.06
C ARG A 146 30.51 2.28 -15.87
N HIS A 147 29.18 2.32 -15.76
CA HIS A 147 28.33 3.20 -16.54
C HIS A 147 27.61 4.21 -15.64
N LYS A 148 28.12 5.44 -15.62
CA LYS A 148 27.48 6.53 -14.89
C LYS A 148 26.04 6.73 -15.40
N ARG A 149 25.10 6.79 -14.45
CA ARG A 149 23.70 7.15 -14.75
C ARG A 149 23.65 8.57 -15.28
N LEU A 150 22.99 8.74 -16.42
CA LEU A 150 22.62 10.04 -16.98
C LEU A 150 21.21 10.37 -16.50
N GLU A 151 21.10 11.28 -15.54
CA GLU A 151 19.81 11.73 -15.02
C GLU A 151 19.28 12.89 -15.85
N LYS A 152 18.00 12.82 -16.18
CA LYS A 152 17.31 13.87 -16.92
C LYS A 152 16.97 15.03 -15.99
N THR A 153 17.29 16.26 -16.41
CA THR A 153 17.03 17.47 -15.62
C THR A 153 15.53 17.81 -15.56
N PRO A 154 15.05 18.50 -14.51
CA PRO A 154 13.65 18.93 -14.43
C PRO A 154 13.20 19.77 -15.64
N LEU A 155 14.04 20.69 -16.12
CA LEU A 155 13.72 21.56 -17.26
C LEU A 155 13.53 20.80 -18.58
N GLU A 156 14.16 19.63 -18.74
CA GLU A 156 13.92 18.77 -19.90
C GLU A 156 12.52 18.15 -19.89
N TYR A 157 11.95 17.88 -18.71
CA TYR A 157 10.55 17.47 -18.61
C TYR A 157 9.62 18.62 -18.99
N VAL A 158 9.91 19.85 -18.56
CA VAL A 158 9.14 21.04 -18.97
C VAL A 158 9.15 21.20 -20.49
N ARG A 159 10.31 21.02 -21.15
CA ARG A 159 10.42 21.11 -22.62
C ARG A 159 9.64 20.01 -23.34
N GLU A 160 9.80 18.76 -22.93
CA GLU A 160 9.13 17.62 -23.59
C GLU A 160 7.61 17.67 -23.40
N ALA A 161 7.15 18.06 -22.21
CA ALA A 161 5.72 18.15 -21.89
C ALA A 161 4.99 19.31 -22.61
N ARG A 162 5.69 20.16 -23.38
CA ARG A 162 5.02 21.15 -24.25
C ARG A 162 4.15 20.51 -25.33
N ASN A 163 4.45 19.28 -25.73
CA ASN A 163 3.63 18.48 -26.64
C ASN A 163 3.16 17.23 -25.92
N CYS A 164 1.98 17.30 -25.29
CA CYS A 164 1.47 16.21 -24.46
C CYS A 164 1.23 14.92 -25.22
N SER A 165 0.69 14.98 -26.45
CA SER A 165 0.49 13.77 -27.27
C SER A 165 1.81 13.04 -27.50
N ARG A 166 2.86 13.78 -27.87
CA ARG A 166 4.21 13.24 -28.05
C ARG A 166 4.79 12.73 -26.73
N PHE A 167 4.65 13.49 -25.65
CA PHE A 167 5.14 13.11 -24.33
C PHE A 167 4.53 11.78 -23.86
N ILE A 168 3.20 11.66 -23.89
CA ILE A 168 2.47 10.44 -23.50
C ILE A 168 2.94 9.24 -24.33
N GLU A 169 3.09 9.42 -25.65
CA GLU A 169 3.50 8.37 -26.57
C GLU A 169 4.96 7.94 -26.37
N GLU A 170 5.90 8.88 -26.34
CA GLU A 170 7.34 8.60 -26.22
C GLU A 170 7.73 8.09 -24.83
N ARG A 171 7.10 8.63 -23.77
CA ARG A 171 7.28 8.12 -22.40
C ARG A 171 6.62 6.76 -22.24
N GLY A 172 5.61 6.45 -23.04
CA GLY A 172 4.93 5.17 -23.03
C GLY A 172 3.99 5.03 -21.84
N TYR A 173 3.11 6.00 -21.65
CA TYR A 173 1.98 5.85 -20.72
C TYR A 173 0.99 4.79 -21.20
N ILE A 174 0.42 4.04 -20.25
CA ILE A 174 -0.53 2.98 -20.55
C ILE A 174 -1.95 3.59 -20.57
N MET A 175 -2.47 3.82 -21.78
CA MET A 175 -3.82 4.37 -21.99
C MET A 175 -4.91 3.29 -22.09
N ALA A 176 -4.52 2.01 -22.14
CA ALA A 176 -5.45 0.89 -22.22
C ALA A 176 -5.84 0.39 -20.81
N ALA A 177 -7.06 -0.15 -20.70
CA ALA A 177 -7.54 -0.79 -19.48
C ALA A 177 -8.52 -1.90 -19.85
N THR A 178 -8.50 -2.98 -19.09
CA THR A 178 -9.53 -4.04 -19.14
C THR A 178 -10.85 -3.53 -18.57
N PRO A 179 -12.00 -4.17 -18.90
CA PRO A 179 -13.28 -3.84 -18.27
C PRO A 179 -13.25 -3.96 -16.75
N GLU A 180 -12.54 -4.98 -16.24
CA GLU A 180 -12.33 -5.22 -14.80
C GLU A 180 -11.63 -4.01 -14.15
N GLU A 181 -10.52 -3.54 -14.71
CA GLU A 181 -9.82 -2.34 -14.23
C GLU A 181 -10.73 -1.09 -14.29
N ARG A 182 -11.41 -0.85 -15.41
CA ARG A 182 -12.29 0.33 -15.57
C ARG A 182 -13.42 0.38 -14.55
N SER A 183 -13.92 -0.78 -14.13
CA SER A 183 -14.99 -0.88 -13.12
C SER A 183 -14.50 -0.67 -11.68
N PHE A 184 -13.19 -0.59 -11.47
CA PHE A 184 -12.58 -0.47 -10.15
C PHE A 184 -11.50 0.64 -10.08
N PRO A 185 -11.90 1.93 -10.16
CA PRO A 185 -10.94 3.04 -10.08
C PRO A 185 -10.21 3.12 -8.74
N ILE A 186 -8.93 3.47 -8.78
CA ILE A 186 -8.06 3.64 -7.62
C ILE A 186 -7.56 5.08 -7.56
N ALA A 187 -7.51 5.65 -6.35
CA ALA A 187 -6.93 6.95 -6.08
C ALA A 187 -5.52 6.79 -5.48
N TYR A 188 -4.56 7.56 -5.99
CA TYR A 188 -3.19 7.58 -5.50
C TYR A 188 -2.82 9.00 -5.07
N SER A 189 -2.14 9.14 -3.93
CA SER A 189 -1.36 10.35 -3.64
C SER A 189 0.12 10.04 -3.71
N ILE A 190 0.91 10.90 -4.35
CA ILE A 190 2.37 10.78 -4.43
C ILE A 190 2.99 11.98 -3.75
N MET A 191 3.58 11.79 -2.57
CA MET A 191 4.35 12.83 -1.88
C MET A 191 5.80 12.80 -2.35
N MET A 192 6.32 13.92 -2.84
CA MET A 192 7.68 14.00 -3.36
C MET A 192 8.35 15.34 -3.06
N TYR A 193 9.69 15.34 -3.02
CA TYR A 193 10.49 16.56 -2.84
C TYR A 193 11.70 16.65 -3.79
N THR A 194 12.11 15.53 -4.41
CA THR A 194 13.20 15.44 -5.39
C THR A 194 12.95 14.30 -6.39
N GLY A 195 13.82 14.15 -7.39
CA GLY A 195 13.83 12.98 -8.26
C GLY A 195 12.68 12.95 -9.27
N VAL A 196 12.50 14.01 -10.06
CA VAL A 196 11.45 14.11 -11.10
C VAL A 196 11.40 12.88 -12.01
N GLU A 197 12.56 12.37 -12.44
CA GLU A 197 12.62 11.16 -13.27
C GLU A 197 12.08 9.92 -12.54
N GLN A 198 12.41 9.74 -11.26
CA GLN A 198 11.91 8.60 -10.48
C GLN A 198 10.41 8.71 -10.26
N THR A 199 9.93 9.90 -9.88
CA THR A 199 8.49 10.16 -9.68
C THR A 199 7.70 9.95 -10.98
N GLU A 200 8.20 10.42 -12.12
CA GLU A 200 7.57 10.17 -13.43
C GLU A 200 7.57 8.68 -13.79
N ARG A 201 8.65 7.96 -13.49
CA ARG A 201 8.71 6.50 -13.72
C ARG A 201 7.70 5.76 -12.87
N LEU A 202 7.53 6.15 -11.60
CA LEU A 202 6.49 5.64 -10.73
C LEU A 202 5.11 5.94 -11.30
N LEU A 203 4.83 7.22 -11.60
CA LEU A 203 3.55 7.67 -12.15
C LEU A 203 3.20 6.87 -13.41
N ARG A 204 4.12 6.76 -14.37
CA ARG A 204 3.93 5.97 -15.59
C ARG A 204 3.61 4.49 -15.31
N ALA A 205 4.23 3.89 -14.29
CA ALA A 205 4.01 2.49 -13.94
C ALA A 205 2.59 2.25 -13.38
N ILE A 206 2.07 3.18 -12.60
CA ILE A 206 0.75 3.07 -11.94
C ILE A 206 -0.38 3.78 -12.70
N TYR A 207 -0.06 4.64 -13.67
CA TYR A 207 -1.05 5.45 -14.37
C TYR A 207 -2.04 4.59 -15.14
N ARG A 208 -3.33 4.90 -14.98
CA ARG A 208 -4.41 4.45 -15.86
C ARG A 208 -5.41 5.57 -16.06
N PRO A 209 -6.08 5.69 -17.23
CA PRO A 209 -7.02 6.78 -17.48
C PRO A 209 -8.26 6.81 -16.58
N HIS A 210 -8.59 5.68 -15.94
CA HIS A 210 -9.73 5.60 -15.01
C HIS A 210 -9.34 5.82 -13.55
N ASN A 211 -8.05 5.78 -13.20
CA ASN A 211 -7.57 6.05 -11.84
C ASN A 211 -7.46 7.56 -11.59
N TYR A 212 -7.14 7.96 -10.36
CA TYR A 212 -6.90 9.36 -10.01
C TYR A 212 -5.56 9.50 -9.31
N HIS A 213 -4.80 10.54 -9.63
CA HIS A 213 -3.46 10.75 -9.08
C HIS A 213 -3.30 12.19 -8.60
N CYS A 214 -3.09 12.37 -7.31
CA CYS A 214 -2.66 13.63 -6.73
C CYS A 214 -1.16 13.59 -6.45
N ILE A 215 -0.45 14.66 -6.78
CA ILE A 215 0.98 14.80 -6.50
C ILE A 215 1.18 15.97 -5.55
N HIS A 216 1.68 15.68 -4.35
CA HIS A 216 2.11 16.70 -3.41
C HIS A 216 3.61 16.94 -3.58
N VAL A 217 3.98 18.14 -4.05
CA VAL A 217 5.38 18.58 -4.17
C VAL A 217 5.72 19.44 -2.96
N ASP A 218 6.70 19.02 -2.16
CA ASP A 218 7.16 19.78 -0.99
C ASP A 218 7.53 21.22 -1.37
N LEU A 219 7.06 22.22 -0.60
CA LEU A 219 7.40 23.63 -0.83
C LEU A 219 8.89 23.94 -0.65
N LYS A 220 9.68 23.02 -0.07
CA LYS A 220 11.14 23.12 -0.03
C LYS A 220 11.81 22.71 -1.34
N SER A 221 11.09 22.07 -2.26
CA SER A 221 11.63 21.71 -3.57
C SER A 221 11.94 22.97 -4.39
N GLY A 222 12.99 22.88 -5.21
CA GLY A 222 13.32 23.95 -6.15
C GLY A 222 12.21 24.20 -7.16
N GLU A 223 12.10 25.44 -7.65
CA GLU A 223 11.08 25.86 -8.60
C GLU A 223 11.06 24.99 -9.87
N GLU A 224 12.23 24.55 -10.35
CA GLU A 224 12.33 23.69 -11.53
C GLU A 224 11.65 22.33 -11.34
N ILE A 225 11.69 21.76 -10.12
CA ILE A 225 11.01 20.50 -9.78
C ILE A 225 9.49 20.73 -9.83
N MET A 226 9.01 21.81 -9.22
CA MET A 226 7.59 22.17 -9.24
C MET A 226 7.09 22.40 -10.68
N ALA A 227 7.86 23.13 -11.49
CA ALA A 227 7.54 23.40 -12.88
C ALA A 227 7.49 22.10 -13.71
N ALA A 228 8.45 21.20 -13.51
CA ALA A 228 8.49 19.91 -14.19
C ALA A 228 7.28 19.04 -13.82
N MET A 229 6.95 18.92 -12.53
CA MET A 229 5.81 18.13 -12.09
C MET A 229 4.47 18.71 -12.55
N ARG A 230 4.32 20.04 -12.57
CA ARG A 230 3.15 20.71 -13.18
C ARG A 230 3.03 20.40 -14.66
N ALA A 231 4.13 20.47 -15.41
CA ALA A 231 4.13 20.18 -16.84
C ALA A 231 3.75 18.72 -17.12
N ILE A 232 4.28 17.77 -16.35
CA ILE A 232 3.93 16.34 -16.45
C ILE A 232 2.45 16.12 -16.13
N ALA A 233 1.99 16.64 -14.99
CA ALA A 233 0.59 16.50 -14.56
C ALA A 233 -0.37 17.13 -15.58
N GLY A 234 -0.03 18.29 -16.14
CA GLY A 234 -0.82 18.98 -17.16
C GLY A 234 -1.04 18.19 -18.45
N CYS A 235 -0.21 17.18 -18.74
CA CYS A 235 -0.41 16.30 -19.88
C CYS A 235 -1.37 15.13 -19.63
N LEU A 236 -1.77 14.89 -18.39
CA LEU A 236 -2.57 13.71 -18.02
C LEU A 236 -3.87 14.17 -17.35
N PRO A 237 -5.05 13.88 -17.92
CA PRO A 237 -6.31 14.53 -17.51
C PRO A 237 -6.75 14.19 -16.08
N ASN A 238 -6.26 13.09 -15.53
CA ASN A 238 -6.59 12.54 -14.21
C ASN A 238 -5.39 12.57 -13.24
N VAL A 239 -4.42 13.45 -13.52
CA VAL A 239 -3.27 13.73 -12.65
C VAL A 239 -3.26 15.22 -12.34
N PHE A 240 -3.07 15.57 -11.08
CA PHE A 240 -3.01 16.97 -10.67
C PHE A 240 -2.02 17.17 -9.52
N ILE A 241 -1.50 18.39 -9.42
CA ILE A 241 -0.78 18.82 -8.23
C ILE A 241 -1.80 19.14 -7.14
N ALA A 242 -1.51 18.79 -5.89
CA ALA A 242 -2.35 19.16 -4.76
C ALA A 242 -2.63 20.68 -4.75
N SER A 243 -3.87 21.06 -4.48
CA SER A 243 -4.35 22.44 -4.42
C SER A 243 -3.69 23.22 -3.27
N ARG A 244 -3.29 22.49 -2.21
CA ARG A 244 -2.54 22.98 -1.07
C ARG A 244 -1.23 22.23 -0.96
N LEU A 245 -0.18 22.96 -0.60
CA LEU A 245 1.17 22.44 -0.41
C LEU A 245 1.73 22.98 0.91
N ASN A 246 2.55 22.20 1.60
CA ASN A 246 3.27 22.62 2.79
C ASN A 246 4.78 22.28 2.69
N LYS A 247 5.55 22.79 3.65
CA LYS A 247 6.95 22.37 3.85
C LYS A 247 6.93 21.10 4.69
N VAL A 248 7.41 19.98 4.14
CA VAL A 248 7.32 18.68 4.80
C VAL A 248 8.57 18.43 5.65
N TYR A 249 8.39 18.30 6.96
CA TYR A 249 9.43 17.90 7.90
C TYR A 249 9.20 16.45 8.33
N TRP A 250 10.24 15.64 8.21
CA TRP A 250 10.19 14.22 8.52
C TRP A 250 9.77 13.98 9.98
N ALA A 251 8.95 12.94 10.20
CA ALA A 251 8.40 12.57 11.51
C ALA A 251 7.62 13.70 12.23
N THR A 252 7.01 14.62 11.46
CA THR A 252 6.13 15.66 12.00
C THR A 252 4.75 15.61 11.34
N TYR A 253 3.79 16.32 11.94
CA TYR A 253 2.43 16.47 11.40
C TYR A 253 2.40 16.92 9.94
N SER A 254 3.35 17.75 9.51
CA SER A 254 3.42 18.22 8.12
C SER A 254 3.49 17.09 7.08
N SER A 255 4.05 15.94 7.43
CA SER A 255 4.09 14.75 6.56
C SER A 255 2.69 14.14 6.38
N LEU A 256 1.88 14.10 7.44
CA LEU A 256 0.49 13.65 7.37
C LEU A 256 -0.37 14.68 6.64
N GLU A 257 -0.17 15.96 6.93
CA GLU A 257 -0.92 17.06 6.33
C GLU A 257 -0.79 17.08 4.79
N ALA A 258 0.40 16.82 4.26
CA ALA A 258 0.63 16.68 2.82
C ALA A 258 -0.24 15.58 2.18
N LEU A 259 -0.38 14.44 2.86
CA LEU A 259 -1.25 13.34 2.41
C LEU A 259 -2.73 13.73 2.50
N LEU A 260 -3.14 14.39 3.58
CA LEU A 260 -4.52 14.86 3.78
C LEU A 260 -4.94 15.89 2.72
N PHE A 261 -4.04 16.78 2.29
CA PHE A 261 -4.31 17.69 1.18
C PHE A 261 -4.64 16.94 -0.10
N CYS A 262 -3.84 15.92 -0.45
CA CYS A 262 -4.15 15.09 -1.61
C CYS A 262 -5.43 14.27 -1.44
N MET A 263 -5.72 13.74 -0.25
CA MET A 263 -6.96 13.01 0.00
C MET A 263 -8.20 13.90 -0.24
N ASP A 264 -8.16 15.14 0.26
CA ASP A 264 -9.23 16.13 0.07
C ASP A 264 -9.45 16.45 -1.42
N ASP A 265 -8.38 16.66 -2.19
CA ASP A 265 -8.48 16.92 -3.63
C ASP A 265 -8.95 15.68 -4.41
N LEU A 266 -8.49 14.48 -4.07
CA LEU A 266 -8.93 13.23 -4.69
C LEU A 266 -10.42 12.95 -4.42
N TRP A 267 -10.89 13.25 -3.21
CA TRP A 267 -12.29 13.15 -2.83
C TRP A 267 -13.17 14.10 -3.66
N LYS A 268 -12.71 15.34 -3.84
CA LYS A 268 -13.41 16.34 -4.68
C LYS A 268 -13.35 16.02 -6.17
N ALA A 269 -12.25 15.43 -6.64
CA ALA A 269 -12.06 15.10 -8.05
C ALA A 269 -13.03 14.01 -8.53
N SER A 270 -13.38 13.06 -7.67
CA SER A 270 -14.32 11.99 -8.00
C SER A 270 -14.78 11.21 -6.77
N GLY A 271 -16.08 10.92 -6.68
CA GLY A 271 -16.63 9.99 -5.68
C GLY A 271 -16.66 8.53 -6.13
N THR A 272 -16.04 8.19 -7.26
CA THR A 272 -16.20 6.86 -7.90
C THR A 272 -15.09 5.86 -7.58
N TRP A 273 -13.91 6.34 -7.17
CA TRP A 273 -12.80 5.48 -6.80
C TRP A 273 -13.09 4.68 -5.52
N LYS A 274 -12.48 3.51 -5.43
CA LYS A 274 -12.82 2.49 -4.42
C LYS A 274 -11.84 2.44 -3.27
N TYR A 275 -10.57 2.71 -3.57
CA TYR A 275 -9.47 2.62 -2.62
C TYR A 275 -8.51 3.78 -2.83
N TYR A 276 -7.93 4.23 -1.73
CA TYR A 276 -6.85 5.21 -1.68
C TYR A 276 -5.54 4.50 -1.33
N ILE A 277 -4.46 4.83 -2.05
CA ILE A 277 -3.11 4.34 -1.77
C ILE A 277 -2.18 5.56 -1.71
N ASN A 278 -1.58 5.80 -0.54
CA ASN A 278 -0.52 6.80 -0.40
C ASN A 278 0.81 6.22 -0.85
N LEU A 279 1.59 7.03 -1.56
CA LEU A 279 2.92 6.70 -2.00
C LEU A 279 3.90 7.86 -1.78
N THR A 280 5.19 7.55 -1.74
CA THR A 280 6.27 8.53 -1.88
C THR A 280 6.88 8.45 -3.27
N GLY A 281 7.55 9.52 -3.72
CA GLY A 281 8.22 9.56 -5.02
C GLY A 281 9.35 8.53 -5.22
N GLN A 282 9.74 7.79 -4.17
CA GLN A 282 10.80 6.78 -4.22
C GLN A 282 10.29 5.34 -4.34
N GLU A 283 8.98 5.12 -4.19
CA GLU A 283 8.39 3.79 -4.26
C GLU A 283 8.23 3.28 -5.71
N PHE A 284 7.98 1.98 -5.85
CA PHE A 284 7.74 1.37 -7.16
C PHE A 284 6.84 0.13 -7.07
N PRO A 285 5.86 -0.05 -7.98
CA PRO A 285 4.92 -1.16 -7.90
C PRO A 285 5.59 -2.50 -8.26
N LEU A 286 5.29 -3.53 -7.46
CA LEU A 286 5.66 -4.93 -7.72
C LEU A 286 4.52 -5.75 -8.35
N LYS A 287 3.37 -5.12 -8.57
CA LYS A 287 2.16 -5.73 -9.13
C LYS A 287 1.63 -4.85 -10.25
N THR A 288 1.02 -5.46 -11.25
CA THR A 288 0.31 -4.73 -12.31
C THR A 288 -0.98 -4.10 -11.75
N ASN A 289 -1.52 -3.09 -12.44
CA ASN A 289 -2.79 -2.47 -12.04
C ASN A 289 -3.92 -3.50 -11.90
N LEU A 290 -4.05 -4.45 -12.83
CA LEU A 290 -5.04 -5.54 -12.74
C LEU A 290 -4.84 -6.42 -11.50
N GLN A 291 -3.59 -6.75 -11.15
CA GLN A 291 -3.31 -7.49 -9.92
C GLN A 291 -3.66 -6.68 -8.67
N ILE A 292 -3.37 -5.39 -8.66
CA ILE A 292 -3.75 -4.49 -7.56
C ILE A 292 -5.28 -4.45 -7.43
N VAL A 293 -6.02 -4.24 -8.53
CA VAL A 293 -7.49 -4.28 -8.55
C VAL A 293 -8.03 -5.56 -7.91
N ARG A 294 -7.50 -6.72 -8.29
CA ARG A 294 -7.94 -8.01 -7.73
C ARG A 294 -7.62 -8.16 -6.25
N ILE A 295 -6.44 -7.72 -5.81
CA ILE A 295 -6.08 -7.72 -4.39
C ILE A 295 -7.06 -6.85 -3.60
N LEU A 296 -7.35 -5.64 -4.08
CA LEU A 296 -8.27 -4.71 -3.43
C LEU A 296 -9.72 -5.21 -3.44
N GLN A 297 -10.16 -5.84 -4.52
CA GLN A 297 -11.47 -6.49 -4.57
C GLN A 297 -11.62 -7.58 -3.50
N ALA A 298 -10.56 -8.35 -3.24
CA ALA A 298 -10.57 -9.40 -2.21
C ALA A 298 -10.70 -8.84 -0.78
N LEU A 299 -10.33 -7.57 -0.56
CA LEU A 299 -10.51 -6.88 0.73
C LEU A 299 -11.96 -6.53 1.03
N ASN A 300 -12.83 -6.52 0.01
CA ASN A 300 -14.27 -6.34 0.15
C ASN A 300 -14.66 -5.12 1.02
N GLY A 301 -14.04 -3.97 0.77
CA GLY A 301 -14.29 -2.73 1.52
C GLY A 301 -13.47 -2.57 2.81
N SER A 302 -12.67 -3.57 3.18
CA SER A 302 -11.76 -3.47 4.34
C SER A 302 -10.52 -2.64 3.98
N ASN A 303 -9.93 -2.00 4.99
CA ASN A 303 -8.66 -1.27 4.87
C ASN A 303 -7.46 -2.17 5.16
N ILE A 304 -6.31 -1.85 4.56
CA ILE A 304 -5.01 -2.40 4.98
C ILE A 304 -4.20 -1.23 5.52
N VAL A 305 -3.85 -1.31 6.80
CA VAL A 305 -2.92 -0.41 7.46
C VAL A 305 -2.05 -1.28 8.35
N ASP A 306 -0.74 -1.04 8.37
CA ASP A 306 0.13 -1.70 9.32
C ASP A 306 -0.13 -1.15 10.72
N ALA A 307 -0.28 -2.03 11.70
CA ALA A 307 -0.57 -1.68 13.07
C ALA A 307 0.32 -2.52 14.00
N SER A 308 1.13 -1.85 14.82
CA SER A 308 1.81 -2.51 15.94
C SER A 308 0.93 -2.42 17.18
N THR A 309 1.01 -3.44 18.04
CA THR A 309 0.33 -3.47 19.35
C THR A 309 1.12 -2.70 20.41
N ASP A 310 1.90 -1.69 20.02
CA ASP A 310 2.67 -0.90 21.00
C ASP A 310 1.70 -0.05 21.85
N PRO A 311 1.84 -0.03 23.19
CA PRO A 311 0.90 0.64 24.10
C PRO A 311 0.73 2.15 23.92
#